data_AF-A0A1G0RVJ3-F1
#
_entry.id   AF-A0A1G0RVJ3-F1
#
_cell.length_a   1.000
_cell.length_b   1.000
_cell.length_c   1.000
_cell.angle_alpha   90.00
_cell.angle_beta   90.00
_cell.angle_gamma   90.00
#
_symmetry.space_group_name_H-M   'P 1'
#
loop_
_entity.id
_entity.type
_entity.pdbx_description
1 polymer ?
#
loop_
_entity_poly.entity_id
_entity_poly.type
_entity_poly.pdbx_seq_one_letter_code
_entity_poly.pdbx_strand_id
1 'polypeptide(L)' 'MDKEIKIYDLKDPSQYEDEKKFWKEASIDFKLSALEEIRESYFKLLNINKDEISKGLRSICKITEQK' A
#
# COMPACT_ATOMS: atom_id res chain seq x y z
N MET A 1 -24.35 -12.15 14.42
CA MET A 1 -23.74 -11.07 13.61
C MET A 1 -23.58 -11.62 12.21
N ASP A 2 -24.54 -11.34 11.34
CA ASP A 2 -24.48 -11.76 9.95
C ASP A 2 -23.32 -11.03 9.26
N LYS A 3 -22.30 -11.78 8.83
CA LYS A 3 -21.21 -11.23 8.03
C LYS A 3 -21.70 -11.12 6.60
N GLU A 4 -22.11 -9.93 6.21
CA GLU A 4 -22.46 -9.62 4.83
C GLU A 4 -21.19 -9.74 3.96
N ILE A 5 -21.14 -10.77 3.11
CA ILE A 5 -20.00 -10.98 2.20
C ILE A 5 -20.24 -10.09 0.98
N LYS A 6 -19.50 -8.98 0.88
CA LYS A 6 -19.47 -8.17 -0.34
C LYS A 6 -18.72 -8.93 -1.42
N ILE A 7 -19.40 -9.28 -2.51
CA ILE A 7 -18.80 -9.89 -3.69
C ILE A 7 -18.38 -8.75 -4.63
N TYR A 8 -17.08 -8.61 -4.84
CA TYR A 8 -16.51 -7.59 -5.71
C TYR A 8 -16.26 -8.16 -7.12
N ASP A 9 -16.67 -7.41 -8.15
CA ASP A 9 -16.27 -7.61 -9.54
C ASP A 9 -15.05 -6.73 -9.84
N LEU A 10 -13.94 -7.36 -10.23
CA LEU A 10 -12.71 -6.68 -10.62
C LEU A 10 -12.90 -5.74 -11.82
N LYS A 11 -13.94 -5.95 -12.63
CA LYS A 11 -14.23 -5.14 -13.83
C LYS A 11 -15.13 -3.94 -13.55
N ASP A 12 -15.69 -3.81 -12.35
CA ASP A 12 -16.59 -2.72 -12.00
C ASP A 12 -15.87 -1.65 -11.14
N PRO A 13 -15.33 -0.58 -11.75
CA PRO A 13 -14.59 0.45 -11.02
C PRO A 13 -15.45 1.26 -10.05
N SER A 14 -16.79 1.17 -10.16
CA SER A 14 -17.73 1.87 -9.28
C SER A 14 -17.81 1.25 -7.88
N GLN A 15 -17.49 -0.04 -7.75
CA GLN A 15 -17.49 -0.77 -6.48
C GLN A 15 -16.39 -0.33 -5.52
N TYR A 16 -15.42 0.43 -6.03
CA TYR A 16 -14.28 0.95 -5.27
C TYR A 16 -14.44 2.44 -4.94
N GLU A 17 -15.55 3.09 -5.27
CA GLU A 17 -15.71 4.53 -5.04
C GLU A 17 -15.72 4.89 -3.54
N ASP A 18 -16.37 4.08 -2.71
CA ASP A 18 -16.36 4.25 -1.26
C ASP A 18 -14.95 4.08 -0.68
N GLU A 19 -14.19 3.11 -1.17
CA GLU A 19 -12.81 2.86 -0.74
C GLU A 19 -11.87 3.97 -1.22
N LYS A 20 -12.01 4.42 -2.47
CA LYS A 20 -11.27 5.58 -3.00
C LYS A 20 -11.55 6.82 -2.18
N LYS A 21 -12.81 7.06 -1.81
CA LYS A 21 -13.22 8.20 -0.99
C LYS A 21 -12.64 8.09 0.42
N PHE A 22 -12.75 6.92 1.05
CA PHE A 22 -12.12 6.62 2.34
C PHE A 22 -10.62 6.93 2.33
N TRP A 23 -9.89 6.44 1.33
CA TRP A 23 -8.45 6.68 1.22
C TRP A 23 -8.10 8.14 0.89
N LYS A 24 -8.98 8.90 0.23
CA LYS A 24 -8.78 10.34 0.06
C LYS A 24 -8.91 11.08 1.39
N GLU A 25 -9.94 10.74 2.16
CA GLU A 25 -10.30 11.42 3.41
C GLU A 25 -9.47 10.99 4.63
N ALA A 26 -8.86 9.80 4.60
CA ALA A 26 -8.01 9.32 5.68
C ALA A 26 -6.82 10.25 5.96
N SER A 27 -6.31 10.24 7.20
CA SER A 27 -5.15 11.04 7.58
C SER A 27 -3.87 10.53 6.92
N ILE A 28 -2.87 11.40 6.80
CA ILE A 28 -1.57 11.05 6.22
C ILE A 28 -0.89 9.95 7.04
N ASP A 29 -0.89 10.07 8.38
CA ASP A 29 -0.26 9.09 9.28
C ASP A 29 -0.89 7.70 9.14
N PHE A 30 -2.22 7.64 9.00
CA PHE A 30 -2.93 6.38 8.79
C PHE A 30 -2.56 5.75 7.45
N LYS A 31 -2.49 6.55 6.37
CA LYS A 31 -2.06 6.06 5.05
C LYS A 31 -0.64 5.53 5.09
N LEU A 32 0.27 6.22 5.77
CA LEU A 32 1.65 5.78 5.92
C LEU A 32 1.74 4.43 6.64
N SER A 33 1.04 4.29 7.76
CA SER A 33 1.00 3.02 8.51
C SER A 33 0.43 1.88 7.66
N ALA A 34 -0.67 2.10 6.94
CA ALA A 34 -1.25 1.10 6.05
C ALA A 34 -0.29 0.69 4.91
N LEU A 35 0.43 1.65 4.32
CA LEU A 35 1.44 1.37 3.30
C LEU A 35 2.62 0.56 3.85
N GLU A 36 3.03 0.82 5.09
CA GLU A 36 4.07 0.03 5.75
C GLU A 36 3.63 -1.41 5.96
N GLU A 37 2.41 -1.65 6.43
CA GLU A 37 1.85 -3.00 6.59
C GLU A 37 1.76 -3.77 5.25
N ILE A 38 1.31 -3.10 4.18
CA ILE A 38 1.26 -3.68 2.83
C ILE A 38 2.67 -4.06 2.38
N ARG A 39 3.65 -3.16 2.57
CA ARG A 39 5.04 -3.39 2.20
C ARG A 39 5.63 -4.58 2.95
N GLU A 40 5.39 -4.68 4.25
CA GLU A 40 5.87 -5.80 5.06
C GLU A 40 5.25 -7.13 4.63
N SER A 41 3.95 -7.13 4.34
CA SER A 41 3.22 -8.31 3.88
C SER A 41 3.74 -8.78 2.53
N TYR A 42 4.02 -7.85 1.61
CA TYR A 42 4.63 -8.13 0.32
C TYR A 42 6.03 -8.77 0.47
N PHE A 43 6.88 -8.23 1.35
CA PHE A 43 8.21 -8.80 1.59
C PHE A 43 8.15 -10.20 2.20
N LYS A 44 7.20 -10.46 3.10
CA LYS A 44 6.96 -11.80 3.64
C LYS A 44 6.55 -12.78 2.53
N LEU A 45 5.64 -12.37 1.64
CA LEU A 45 5.16 -13.20 0.53
C LEU A 45 6.29 -13.57 -0.45
N LEU A 46 7.19 -12.64 -0.74
CA LEU A 46 8.31 -12.88 -1.64
C LEU A 46 9.56 -13.42 -0.95
N ASN A 47 9.50 -13.65 0.36
CA ASN A 47 10.63 -14.07 1.19
C ASN A 47 11.88 -13.18 1.01
N ILE A 48 11.65 -11.88 0.76
CA ILE A 48 12.72 -10.91 0.57
C ILE A 48 13.15 -10.41 1.93
N ASN A 49 14.44 -10.51 2.21
CA ASN A 49 14.99 -10.01 3.46
C ASN A 49 15.05 -8.48 3.41
N LYS A 50 14.45 -7.80 4.41
CA LYS A 50 14.34 -6.32 4.45
C LYS A 50 15.69 -5.62 4.28
N ASP A 51 16.77 -6.24 4.74
CA ASP A 51 18.13 -5.72 4.66
C ASP A 51 18.68 -5.65 3.23
N GLU A 52 18.26 -6.53 2.32
CA GLU A 52 18.71 -6.49 0.91
C GLU A 52 18.13 -5.28 0.15
N ILE A 53 16.95 -4.81 0.56
CA ILE A 53 16.21 -3.71 -0.09
C ILE A 53 16.81 -2.34 0.26
N SER A 54 17.49 -2.22 1.40
CA SER A 54 18.19 -0.99 1.81
C SER A 54 19.24 -0.54 0.78
N LYS A 55 19.81 -1.49 0.01
CA LYS A 55 20.71 -1.20 -1.11
C LYS A 55 19.97 -0.65 -2.34
N GLY A 56 18.73 -1.08 -2.58
CA GLY A 56 17.89 -0.61 -3.69
C GLY A 56 17.30 0.78 -3.46
N LEU A 57 16.94 1.13 -2.22
CA LEU A 57 16.36 2.46 -1.91
C LEU A 57 17.38 3.62 -2.00
N ARG A 58 18.67 3.36 -1.79
CA ARG A 58 19.72 4.39 -1.95
C ARG A 58 19.84 4.93 -3.39
N SER A 59 19.38 4.19 -4.40
CA SER A 59 19.42 4.67 -5.79
C SER A 59 18.33 5.71 -6.09
N ILE A 60 17.21 5.68 -5.37
CA ILE A 60 16.06 6.57 -5.61
C ILE A 60 16.24 7.90 -4.87
N CYS A 61 16.76 7.92 -3.64
CA CYS A 61 17.03 9.18 -2.91
C CYS A 61 18.07 10.07 -3.60
N LYS A 62 19.04 9.49 -4.35
CA LYS A 62 20.02 10.28 -5.11
C LYS A 62 19.40 11.13 -6.21
N ILE A 63 18.24 10.73 -6.76
CA ILE A 63 17.57 11.46 -7.84
C ILE A 63 16.93 12.74 -7.29
N THR A 64 16.52 12.76 -6.02
CA THR A 64 15.91 13.93 -5.38
C THR A 64 16.91 14.92 -4.80
N GLU A 65 18.17 14.52 -4.57
CA GLU A 65 19.24 15.40 -4.06
C GLU A 65 19.99 16.17 -5.17
N GLN A 66 19.75 15.86 -6.45
CA GLN A 66 20.40 16.52 -7.58
C GLN A 66 19.58 17.67 -8.21
N LYS A 67 18.65 18.28 -7.47
CA LYS A 67 17.86 19.42 -7.95
C LYS A 67 18.14 20.69 -7.17
#